data_AF-A0A0V0XN30-F1
#
_entry.id   AF-A0A0V0XN30-F1
#
_cell.length_a   1.000
_cell.length_b   1.000
_cell.length_c   1.000
_cell.angle_alpha   90.00
_cell.angle_beta   90.00
_cell.angle_gamma   90.00
#
_symmetry.space_group_name_H-M   'P 1'
#
loop_
_entity.id
_entity.type
_entity.pdbx_description
1 polymer ?
#
loop_
_entity_poly.entity_id
_entity_poly.type
_entity_poly.pdbx_seq_one_letter_code
_entity_poly.pdbx_strand_id
1 'polypeptide(L)' 'MAPLPANLIRVTRPFENTGLDLALLAFTGEGKKELYLLFTYITIRAAHLEVILDICSAAFHGTQRQAACITV' A
#
# COMPACT_ATOMS: atom_id res chain seq x y z
N MET A 1 0.67 -24.67 -20.25
CA MET A 1 1.62 -24.18 -19.23
C MET A 1 1.68 -25.21 -18.11
N ALA A 2 2.88 -25.55 -17.62
CA ALA A 2 3.00 -26.38 -16.43
C ALA A 2 2.51 -25.59 -15.20
N PRO A 3 1.91 -26.26 -14.19
CA PRO A 3 1.49 -25.60 -12.96
C PRO A 3 2.70 -25.04 -12.20
N LEU A 4 2.49 -23.93 -11.49
CA LEU A 4 3.51 -23.38 -10.60
C LEU A 4 3.84 -24.39 -9.48
N PRO A 5 5.12 -24.51 -9.07
CA PRO A 5 5.51 -25.35 -7.94
C PRO A 5 4.72 -25.00 -6.66
N ALA A 6 4.23 -26.01 -5.94
CA ALA A 6 3.37 -25.81 -4.77
C ALA A 6 4.04 -24.97 -3.67
N ASN A 7 5.36 -25.03 -3.55
CA ASN A 7 6.15 -24.23 -2.60
C ASN A 7 6.25 -22.74 -2.97
N LEU A 8 5.82 -22.35 -4.17
CA LEU A 8 5.76 -20.96 -4.64
C LEU A 8 4.33 -20.40 -4.61
N ILE A 9 3.35 -21.19 -4.16
CA ILE A 9 1.95 -20.80 -4.08
C ILE A 9 1.54 -20.77 -2.62
N ARG A 10 0.97 -19.64 -2.18
CA ARG A 10 0.31 -19.52 -0.87
C ARG A 10 -1.12 -19.08 -1.11
N VAL A 11 -2.09 -19.81 -0.54
CA VAL A 11 -3.47 -19.33 -0.48
C VAL A 11 -3.48 -18.09 0.41
N THR A 12 -3.99 -16.97 -0.11
CA THR A 12 -4.08 -15.71 0.65
C THR A 12 -5.51 -15.21 0.61
N ARG A 13 -5.92 -14.56 1.70
CA ARG A 13 -7.15 -13.77 1.75
C ARG A 13 -6.91 -12.41 1.09
N PRO A 14 -7.98 -11.67 0.73
CA PRO A 14 -7.88 -10.25 0.40
C PRO A 14 -7.08 -9.50 1.48
N PHE A 15 -6.28 -8.51 1.08
CA PHE A 15 -5.47 -7.64 1.95
C PHE A 15 -4.30 -8.30 2.73
N GLU A 16 -4.23 -9.63 2.82
CA GLU A 16 -3.08 -10.34 3.43
C GLU A 16 -1.77 -10.13 2.68
N ASN A 17 -1.85 -9.84 1.39
CA ASN A 17 -0.69 -9.58 0.54
C ASN A 17 -0.76 -8.16 -0.03
N THR A 18 -0.74 -7.18 0.89
CA THR A 18 -0.67 -5.76 0.56
C THR A 18 0.78 -5.34 0.36
N GLY A 19 1.09 -4.83 -0.82
CA GLY A 19 2.36 -4.20 -1.15
C GLY A 19 2.30 -2.68 -1.01
N LEU A 20 3.47 -2.06 -0.85
CA LEU A 20 3.66 -0.62 -1.05
C LEU A 20 4.53 -0.47 -2.30
N ASP A 21 3.93 -0.06 -3.42
CA ASP A 21 4.61 0.03 -4.71
C ASP A 21 5.37 1.35 -4.87
N LEU A 22 4.83 2.44 -4.33
CA LEU A 22 5.39 3.76 -4.48
C LEU A 22 5.30 4.55 -3.17
N ALA A 23 6.43 5.13 -2.77
CA ALA A 23 6.53 6.11 -1.70
C ALA A 23 7.30 7.31 -2.25
N LEU A 24 6.57 8.34 -2.69
CA LEU A 24 7.14 9.52 -3.33
C LEU A 24 7.00 10.74 -2.44
N LEU A 25 8.14 11.33 -2.09
CA LEU A 25 8.19 12.65 -1.50
C LEU A 25 8.10 13.71 -2.60
N ALA A 26 7.04 14.52 -2.58
CA ALA A 26 6.85 15.64 -3.49
C ALA A 26 6.88 16.97 -2.73
N PHE A 27 7.40 18.00 -3.39
CA PHE A 27 7.31 19.39 -2.92
C PHE A 27 6.22 20.08 -3.73
N THR A 28 5.19 20.58 -3.05
CA THR A 28 4.18 21.40 -3.73
C THR A 28 4.69 22.81 -3.95
N GLY A 29 4.04 23.54 -4.87
CA GLY A 29 4.41 24.93 -5.19
C GLY A 29 4.38 25.90 -3.99
N GLU A 30 3.74 25.50 -2.88
CA GLU A 30 3.70 26.26 -1.61
C GLU A 30 4.86 25.93 -0.66
N GLY A 31 5.83 25.10 -1.07
CA GLY A 31 6.95 24.67 -0.23
C GLY A 31 6.57 23.62 0.82
N LYS A 32 5.36 23.05 0.75
CA LYS A 32 4.93 21.95 1.63
C LYS A 32 5.46 20.63 1.08
N LYS A 33 5.84 19.73 2.01
CA LYS A 33 6.24 18.36 1.71
C LYS A 33 5.02 17.46 1.80
N GLU A 34 4.82 16.64 0.79
CA GLU A 34 3.75 15.65 0.74
C GLU A 34 4.37 14.30 0.41
N LEU A 35 3.95 13.27 1.12
CA LEU A 35 4.35 11.89 0.86
C LEU A 35 3.16 11.14 0.26
N TYR A 36 3.32 10.70 -0.98
CA TYR A 36 2.34 9.89 -1.71
C TYR A 36 2.68 8.42 -1.54
N LEU A 37 1.73 7.63 -1.02
CA LEU A 37 1.85 6.21 -0.77
C LEU A 37 0.86 5.43 -1.64
N LEU A 38 1.35 4.58 -2.53
CA LEU A 38 0.53 3.69 -3.34
C LEU A 38 0.59 2.28 -2.78
N PHE A 39 -0.51 1.85 -2.17
CA PHE A 39 -0.71 0.48 -1.72
C PHE A 39 -1.33 -0.35 -2.84
N THR A 40 -0.76 -1.53 -3.08
CA THR A 40 -1.24 -2.48 -4.09
C THR A 40 -1.74 -3.76 -3.44
N TYR A 41 -2.93 -4.19 -3.85
CA TYR A 41 -3.57 -5.40 -3.34
C TYR A 41 -3.57 -6.48 -4.42
N ILE A 42 -2.52 -7.30 -4.44
CA ILE A 42 -2.26 -8.27 -5.52
C ILE A 42 -3.42 -9.26 -5.66
N THR A 43 -3.98 -9.73 -4.55
CA THR A 43 -5.02 -10.77 -4.52
C THR A 43 -6.33 -10.31 -5.16
N ILE A 44 -6.69 -9.03 -5.00
CA ILE A 44 -7.95 -8.46 -5.51
C ILE A 44 -7.77 -7.51 -6.70
N ARG A 45 -6.53 -7.27 -7.14
CA ARG A 45 -6.17 -6.32 -8.22
C ARG A 45 -6.71 -4.91 -7.97
N ALA A 46 -6.57 -4.41 -6.75
CA ALA A 46 -6.96 -3.06 -6.37
C ALA A 46 -5.72 -2.24 -5.94
N ALA A 47 -5.86 -0.92 -5.93
CA ALA A 47 -4.85 0.01 -5.43
C ALA A 47 -5.49 1.09 -4.55
N HIS A 48 -4.76 1.53 -3.53
CA HIS A 48 -5.16 2.62 -2.61
C HIS A 48 -4.03 3.65 -2.57
N LEU A 49 -4.36 4.91 -2.89
CA LEU A 49 -3.41 6.01 -2.87
C LEU A 49 -3.69 6.87 -1.63
N GLU A 50 -2.68 7.11 -0.82
CA GLU A 50 -2.77 7.93 0.38
C GLU A 50 -1.74 9.05 0.37
N VAL A 51 -2.14 10.24 0.82
CA VAL A 51 -1.28 11.42 0.86
C VAL A 51 -1.08 11.82 2.31
N ILE A 52 0.18 11.85 2.74
CA ILE A 52 0.58 12.25 4.09
C ILE A 52 1.23 13.64 4.00
N LEU A 53 0.65 14.62 4.70
CA LEU A 53 1.17 15.99 4.78
C LEU A 53 2.18 16.17 5.92
N ASP A 54 2.11 15.32 6.95
CA ASP A 54 3.01 15.33 8.11
C ASP A 54 3.75 13.98 8.20
N ILE A 55 5.00 13.98 7.71
CA ILE A 55 5.81 12.77 7.55
C ILE A 55 6.37 12.34 8.91
N CYS A 56 5.51 11.70 9.70
CA CYS A 56 5.84 11.07 10.97
C CYS A 56 5.50 9.58 10.94
N SER A 57 6.25 8.76 11.69
CA SER A 57 6.03 7.31 11.75
C SER A 57 4.60 6.93 12.20
N ALA A 58 3.99 7.75 13.07
CA ALA A 58 2.61 7.59 13.50
C ALA A 58 1.62 7.77 12.35
N ALA A 59 1.79 8.78 11.50
CA ALA A 59 0.95 9.02 10.34
C ALA A 59 1.05 7.84 9.36
N PHE A 60 2.28 7.38 9.08
CA PHE A 60 2.52 6.21 8.23
C PHE A 60 1.83 4.95 8.77
N HIS A 61 2.00 4.61 10.05
CA HIS A 61 1.30 3.46 10.64
C HIS A 61 -0.22 3.60 10.62
N GLY A 62 -0.74 4.83 10.70
CA GLY A 62 -2.16 5.12 10.50
C GLY A 62 -2.63 4.72 9.10
N THR A 63 -1.92 5.18 8.07
CA THR A 63 -2.24 4.84 6.66
C THR A 63 -2.18 3.33 6.40
N GLN A 64 -1.19 2.63 6.97
CA GLN A 64 -1.09 1.18 6.86
C GLN A 64 -2.28 0.45 7.50
N ARG A 65 -2.73 0.91 8.68
CA ARG A 65 -3.90 0.34 9.35
C ARG A 65 -5.17 0.60 8.55
N GLN A 66 -5.32 1.80 7.99
CA GLN A 66 -6.47 2.15 7.17
C GLN A 66 -6.50 1.31 5.88
N ALA A 67 -5.36 1.16 5.20
CA ALA A 67 -5.21 0.27 4.05
C ALA A 67 -5.59 -1.19 4.38
N ALA A 68 -5.23 -1.69 5.57
CA ALA A 68 -5.61 -3.02 6.03
C ALA A 68 -7.09 -3.14 6.45
N CYS A 69 -7.73 -2.04 6.86
CA CYS A 69 -9.10 -2.03 7.37
C CYS A 69 -10.18 -1.87 6.27
N ILE A 70 -9.80 -1.67 5.00
CA ILE A 70 -10.73 -1.63 3.85
C ILE A 70 -11.40 -3.02 3.58
N THR A 71 -11.11 -4.01 4.43
CA THR A 71 -11.77 -5.31 4.47
C THR A 71 -13.25 -5.15 4.87
N VAL A 72 -14.15 -5.11 3.88
CA VAL A 72 -15.61 -5.22 4.04
C VAL A 72 -15.99 -6.61 4.54
#